data_AF-A0A128A1H0-F1
#
_entry.id   AF-A0A128A1H0-F1
#
_cell.length_a   1.000
_cell.length_b   1.000
_cell.length_c   1.000
_cell.angle_alpha   90.00
_cell.angle_beta   90.00
_cell.angle_gamma   90.00
#
_symmetry.space_group_name_H-M   'P 1'
#
loop_
_entity.id
_entity.type
_entity.pdbx_description
1 polymer ?
#
loop_
_entity_poly.entity_id
_entity_poly.type
_entity_poly.pdbx_seq_one_letter_code
_entity_poly.pdbx_strand_id
1 'polypeptide(L)'
;MPVKGEILEKINFSGVSGIKKIDLKKTFGKDCEGILEELKANEQIFIEKKGVAYFVWTRENYVQHITQNDPKFKIILGMLTGVNQSLAKVQAHADVLQEELERTALTASVSRHDDFEGVFNSSLNESSTSIGWVPFDKIREKVCENQNLSKEKFYQMATNLIENHHDRYEISSGGQEGIVMRGLVHGYVRNI
;
A
#
# COMPACT_ATOMS: atom_id res chain seq x y z
N MET A 1 -50.36 25.69 5.80
CA MET A 1 -50.14 24.23 5.63
C MET A 1 -48.84 23.90 6.31
N PRO A 2 -48.76 22.88 7.18
CA PRO A 2 -47.50 22.55 7.82
C PRO A 2 -46.49 22.15 6.74
N VAL A 3 -45.39 22.89 6.68
CA VAL A 3 -44.32 22.63 5.73
C VAL A 3 -43.66 21.33 6.19
N LYS A 4 -43.42 20.37 5.29
CA LYS A 4 -42.73 19.08 5.56
C LYS A 4 -41.54 19.20 6.53
N GLY A 5 -40.81 20.32 6.47
CA GLY A 5 -39.71 20.66 7.38
C GLY A 5 -40.12 20.75 8.85
N GLU A 6 -41.24 21.38 9.19
CA GLU A 6 -41.70 21.54 10.59
C GLU A 6 -42.03 20.19 11.25
N ILE A 7 -42.63 19.27 10.50
CA ILE A 7 -42.92 17.91 10.96
C ILE A 7 -41.61 17.17 11.22
N LEU A 8 -40.65 17.27 10.29
CA LEU A 8 -39.36 16.60 10.43
C LEU A 8 -38.55 17.15 11.60
N GLU A 9 -38.50 18.46 11.79
CA GLU A 9 -37.88 19.08 12.97
C GLU A 9 -38.51 18.61 14.27
N LYS A 10 -39.86 18.52 14.31
CA LYS A 10 -40.56 18.04 15.50
C LYS A 10 -40.22 16.58 15.83
N ILE A 11 -40.13 15.72 14.81
CA ILE A 11 -39.67 14.33 14.97
C ILE A 11 -38.23 14.32 15.46
N ASN A 12 -37.34 15.12 14.87
CA ASN A 12 -35.94 15.18 15.26
C ASN A 12 -35.76 15.61 16.73
N PHE A 13 -36.52 16.61 17.19
CA PHE A 13 -36.48 17.11 18.56
C PHE A 13 -36.90 16.06 19.61
N SER A 14 -37.66 15.03 19.21
CA SER A 14 -38.05 13.93 20.12
C SER A 14 -36.90 12.97 20.48
N GLY A 15 -35.77 13.06 19.75
CA GLY A 15 -34.57 12.28 20.04
C GLY A 15 -34.80 10.77 20.01
N VAL A 16 -34.04 10.05 20.84
CA VAL A 16 -34.07 8.58 20.93
C VAL A 16 -35.38 7.99 21.44
N SER A 17 -36.20 8.78 22.14
CA SER A 17 -37.51 8.36 22.65
C SER A 17 -38.55 8.24 21.54
N GLY A 18 -38.39 9.04 20.49
CA GLY A 18 -39.34 9.14 19.38
C GLY A 18 -40.63 9.83 19.78
N ILE A 19 -41.45 10.14 18.78
CA ILE A 19 -42.76 10.78 18.97
C ILE A 19 -43.87 9.83 18.51
N LYS A 20 -44.98 9.77 19.25
CA LYS A 20 -46.12 8.94 18.83
C LYS A 20 -46.73 9.53 17.56
N LYS A 21 -47.02 8.68 16.58
CA LYS A 21 -47.69 9.05 15.32
C LYS A 21 -49.02 9.77 15.57
N ILE A 22 -49.75 9.39 16.62
CA ILE A 22 -51.01 10.05 16.99
C ILE A 22 -50.82 11.50 17.48
N ASP A 23 -49.70 11.79 18.15
CA ASP A 23 -49.42 13.13 18.66
C ASP A 23 -49.06 14.07 17.50
N LEU A 24 -48.32 13.57 16.50
CA LEU A 24 -48.10 14.29 15.23
C LEU A 24 -49.41 14.59 14.51
N LYS A 25 -50.32 13.61 14.40
CA LYS A 25 -51.64 13.84 13.78
C LYS A 25 -52.48 14.88 14.50
N LYS A 26 -52.42 14.91 15.84
CA LYS A 26 -53.12 15.93 16.64
C LYS A 26 -52.55 17.33 16.39
N THR A 27 -51.23 17.45 16.24
CA THR A 27 -50.55 18.73 16.01
C THR A 27 -50.71 19.24 14.57
N PHE A 28 -50.60 18.36 13.57
CA PHE A 28 -50.48 18.75 12.15
C PHE A 28 -51.69 18.38 11.29
N GLY A 29 -52.71 17.73 11.85
CA GLY A 29 -53.96 17.41 11.16
C GLY A 29 -53.88 16.21 10.21
N LYS A 30 -54.85 16.12 9.29
CA LYS A 30 -55.04 14.96 8.39
C LYS A 30 -53.92 14.81 7.33
N ASP A 31 -53.36 15.93 6.87
CA ASP A 31 -52.31 15.95 5.84
C ASP A 31 -50.98 15.36 6.33
N CYS A 32 -50.82 15.22 7.66
CA CYS A 32 -49.65 14.62 8.28
C CYS A 32 -49.41 13.17 7.80
N GLU A 33 -50.45 12.39 7.55
CA GLU A 33 -50.29 10.99 7.13
C GLU A 33 -49.55 10.88 5.78
N GLY A 34 -49.94 11.70 4.80
CA GLY A 34 -49.31 11.70 3.48
C GLY A 34 -47.84 12.11 3.56
N ILE A 35 -47.52 13.13 4.38
CA ILE A 35 -46.15 13.59 4.58
C ILE A 35 -45.31 12.52 5.29
N LEU A 36 -45.86 11.80 6.27
CA LEU A 36 -45.14 10.70 6.93
C LEU A 36 -44.86 9.54 5.99
N GLU A 37 -45.80 9.16 5.12
CA GLU A 37 -45.54 8.12 4.13
C GLU A 37 -44.51 8.57 3.08
N GLU A 38 -44.52 9.85 2.67
CA GLU A 38 -43.49 10.41 1.80
C GLU A 38 -42.10 10.43 2.46
N LEU A 39 -42.01 10.88 3.72
CA LEU A 39 -40.76 10.90 4.50
C LEU A 39 -40.21 9.48 4.72
N LYS A 40 -41.10 8.51 4.93
CA LYS A 40 -40.75 7.09 5.09
C LYS A 40 -40.27 6.49 3.76
N ALA A 41 -40.95 6.80 2.65
CA ALA A 41 -40.54 6.36 1.31
C ALA A 41 -39.16 6.92 0.92
N ASN A 42 -38.82 8.11 1.39
CA ASN A 42 -37.50 8.73 1.22
C ASN A 42 -36.47 8.29 2.29
N GLU A 43 -36.79 7.28 3.11
CA GLU A 43 -35.93 6.76 4.19
C GLU A 43 -35.46 7.81 5.21
N GLN A 44 -36.18 8.92 5.35
CA GLN A 44 -35.82 10.00 6.26
C GLN A 44 -36.30 9.72 7.69
N ILE A 45 -37.36 8.93 7.82
CA ILE A 45 -37.95 8.54 9.10
C ILE A 45 -38.19 7.04 9.16
N PHE A 46 -38.25 6.53 10.38
CA PHE A 46 -38.65 5.16 10.70
C PHE A 46 -39.90 5.18 11.56
N ILE A 47 -40.83 4.26 11.29
CA ILE A 47 -42.06 4.10 12.05
C ILE A 47 -42.10 2.68 12.60
N GLU A 48 -42.16 2.56 13.92
CA GLU A 48 -42.19 1.27 14.61
C GLU A 48 -43.38 1.18 15.57
N LYS A 49 -43.96 -0.01 15.68
CA LYS A 49 -45.04 -0.28 16.63
C LYS A 49 -44.45 -0.70 17.99
N LYS A 50 -44.82 0.03 19.04
CA LYS A 50 -44.49 -0.29 20.43
C LYS A 50 -45.76 -0.45 21.25
N GLY A 51 -46.07 -1.70 21.61
CA GLY A 51 -47.33 -2.05 22.23
C GLY A 51 -48.52 -1.68 21.35
N VAL A 52 -49.36 -0.76 21.82
CA VAL A 52 -50.57 -0.29 21.10
C VAL A 52 -50.34 0.99 20.29
N ALA A 53 -49.15 1.58 20.33
CA ALA A 53 -48.84 2.86 19.67
C ALA A 53 -47.78 2.71 18.58
N TYR A 54 -47.86 3.56 17.56
CA TYR A 54 -46.79 3.73 16.57
C TYR A 54 -45.96 4.95 16.95
N PHE A 55 -44.64 4.78 16.92
CA PHE A 55 -43.67 5.83 17.18
C PHE A 55 -42.87 6.11 15.93
N VAL A 56 -42.40 7.35 15.81
CA VAL A 56 -41.70 7.89 14.66
C VAL A 56 -40.38 8.48 15.11
N TRP A 57 -39.30 8.19 14.38
CA TRP A 57 -37.96 8.73 14.56
C TRP A 57 -37.41 9.22 13.23
N THR A 58 -36.48 10.17 13.25
CA THR A 58 -35.54 10.37 12.14
C THR A 58 -34.61 9.18 12.02
N ARG A 59 -33.97 9.00 10.86
CA ARG A 59 -32.97 7.93 10.63
C ARG A 59 -31.91 7.90 11.73
N GLU A 60 -31.32 9.04 12.05
CA GLU A 60 -30.21 9.15 13.00
C GLU A 60 -30.68 8.78 14.41
N ASN A 61 -31.83 9.30 14.84
CA ASN A 61 -32.42 8.99 16.14
C ASN A 61 -32.86 7.52 16.23
N TYR A 62 -33.31 6.92 15.12
CA TYR A 62 -33.70 5.52 15.09
C TYR A 62 -32.49 4.60 15.28
N VAL A 63 -31.37 4.88 14.61
CA VAL A 63 -30.11 4.13 14.79
C VAL A 63 -29.65 4.21 16.25
N GLN A 64 -29.69 5.39 16.86
CA GLN A 64 -29.36 5.53 18.28
C GLN A 64 -30.35 4.76 19.16
N HIS A 65 -31.65 4.82 18.84
CA HIS A 65 -32.68 4.09 19.56
C HIS A 65 -32.41 2.58 19.58
N ILE A 66 -32.19 1.95 18.42
CA ILE A 66 -31.93 0.51 18.33
C ILE A 66 -30.58 0.15 18.97
N THR A 67 -29.56 1.01 18.83
CA THR A 67 -28.26 0.81 19.49
C THR A 67 -28.39 0.77 21.01
N GLN A 68 -29.29 1.57 21.59
CA GLN A 68 -29.47 1.66 23.04
C GLN A 68 -30.48 0.65 23.60
N ASN A 69 -31.49 0.25 22.82
CA ASN A 69 -32.64 -0.48 23.34
C ASN A 69 -32.80 -1.90 22.78
N ASP A 70 -32.26 -2.21 21.61
CA ASP A 70 -32.38 -3.55 21.01
C ASP A 70 -31.18 -4.45 21.43
N PRO A 71 -31.39 -5.49 22.24
CA PRO A 71 -30.31 -6.36 22.69
C PRO A 71 -29.66 -7.15 21.56
N LYS A 72 -30.43 -7.54 20.53
CA LYS A 72 -29.89 -8.30 19.39
C LYS A 72 -29.00 -7.39 18.55
N PHE A 73 -29.45 -6.16 18.31
CA PHE A 73 -28.66 -5.17 17.58
C PHE A 73 -27.34 -4.87 18.31
N LYS A 74 -27.36 -4.71 19.65
CA LYS A 74 -26.14 -4.55 20.46
C LYS A 74 -25.15 -5.70 20.28
N ILE A 75 -25.64 -6.95 20.31
CA ILE A 75 -24.80 -8.14 20.13
C ILE A 75 -24.17 -8.13 18.72
N ILE A 76 -24.97 -7.91 17.68
CA ILE A 76 -24.50 -7.86 16.29
C ILE A 76 -23.47 -6.75 16.10
N LEU A 77 -23.72 -5.56 16.64
CA LEU A 77 -22.80 -4.44 16.59
C LEU A 77 -21.48 -4.77 17.29
N GLY A 78 -21.54 -5.41 18.47
CA GLY A 78 -20.36 -5.89 19.19
C GLY A 78 -19.54 -6.89 18.38
N MET A 79 -20.18 -7.87 17.74
CA MET A 79 -19.50 -8.82 16.86
C MET A 79 -18.79 -8.13 15.70
N LEU A 80 -19.45 -7.18 15.05
CA LEU A 80 -18.86 -6.40 13.94
C LEU A 80 -17.62 -5.61 14.41
N THR A 81 -17.68 -4.99 15.59
CA THR A 81 -16.52 -4.29 16.14
C THR A 81 -15.33 -5.22 16.41
N GLY A 82 -15.58 -6.44 16.90
CA GLY A 82 -14.53 -7.44 17.10
C GLY A 82 -13.88 -7.89 15.79
N VAL A 83 -14.69 -8.11 14.74
CA VAL A 83 -14.18 -8.45 13.40
C VAL A 83 -13.30 -7.33 12.85
N ASN A 84 -13.72 -6.07 12.96
CA ASN A 84 -12.93 -4.93 12.49
C ASN A 84 -11.59 -4.81 13.21
N GLN A 85 -11.54 -5.09 14.52
CA GLN A 85 -10.29 -5.10 15.27
C GLN A 85 -9.36 -6.24 14.83
N SER A 86 -9.90 -7.44 14.58
CA SER A 86 -9.11 -8.55 14.04
C SER A 86 -8.57 -8.26 12.65
N LEU A 87 -9.38 -7.65 11.77
CA LEU A 87 -8.94 -7.25 10.43
C LEU A 87 -7.79 -6.25 10.50
N ALA A 88 -7.88 -5.23 11.36
CA ALA A 88 -6.82 -4.24 11.55
C ALA A 88 -5.49 -4.88 11.99
N LYS A 89 -5.54 -5.89 12.88
CA LYS A 89 -4.34 -6.64 13.30
C LYS A 89 -3.72 -7.44 12.17
N VAL A 90 -4.55 -8.12 11.37
CA VAL A 90 -4.08 -8.90 10.21
C VAL A 90 -3.42 -7.97 9.20
N GLN A 91 -4.03 -6.81 8.95
CA GLN A 91 -3.48 -5.84 8.00
C GLN A 91 -2.14 -5.28 8.48
N ALA A 92 -2.03 -4.90 9.76
CA ALA A 92 -0.76 -4.46 10.33
C ALA A 92 0.33 -5.55 10.23
N HIS A 93 -0.03 -6.81 10.43
CA HIS A 93 0.92 -7.93 10.27
C HIS A 93 1.32 -8.13 8.79
N ALA A 94 0.39 -7.95 7.86
CA ALA A 94 0.68 -8.02 6.43
C ALA A 94 1.65 -6.90 5.99
N ASP A 95 1.47 -5.68 6.51
CA ASP A 95 2.37 -4.55 6.22
C ASP A 95 3.80 -4.83 6.74
N VAL A 96 3.94 -5.40 7.94
CA VAL A 96 5.25 -5.80 8.50
C VAL A 96 5.91 -6.87 7.64
N LEU A 97 5.16 -7.90 7.22
CA LEU A 97 5.69 -8.95 6.35
C LEU A 97 6.14 -8.39 4.99
N GLN A 98 5.41 -7.40 4.46
CA GLN A 98 5.79 -6.75 3.22
C GLN A 98 7.11 -5.97 3.38
N GLU A 99 7.28 -5.24 4.48
CA GLU A 99 8.53 -4.53 4.77
C GLU A 99 9.72 -5.51 4.93
N GLU A 100 9.51 -6.63 5.62
CA GLU A 100 10.54 -7.68 5.75
C GLU A 100 10.92 -8.31 4.40
N LEU A 101 9.93 -8.52 3.53
CA LEU A 101 10.16 -9.05 2.19
C LEU A 101 10.98 -8.08 1.33
N GLU A 102 10.67 -6.78 1.38
CA GLU A 102 11.41 -5.74 0.68
C GLU A 102 12.86 -5.64 1.19
N ARG A 103 13.08 -5.72 2.51
CA ARG A 103 14.42 -5.78 3.10
C ARG A 103 15.19 -7.02 2.63
N THR A 104 14.53 -8.18 2.56
CA THR A 104 15.14 -9.42 2.10
C THR A 104 15.45 -9.39 0.60
N ALA A 105 14.62 -8.74 -0.21
CA ALA A 105 14.89 -8.54 -1.63
C ALA A 105 16.10 -7.62 -1.85
N LEU A 106 16.24 -6.56 -1.03
CA LEU A 106 17.41 -5.70 -1.04
C LEU A 106 18.68 -6.46 -0.67
N THR A 107 18.69 -7.26 0.40
CA THR A 107 19.85 -8.07 0.78
C THR A 107 20.16 -9.16 -0.24
N ALA A 108 19.15 -9.79 -0.85
CA ALA A 108 19.34 -10.76 -1.93
C ALA A 108 19.82 -10.11 -3.26
N SER A 109 19.53 -8.83 -3.49
CA SER A 109 20.08 -8.08 -4.63
C SER A 109 21.55 -7.71 -4.42
N VAL A 110 21.95 -7.42 -3.17
CA VAL A 110 23.36 -7.23 -2.80
C VAL A 110 24.11 -8.56 -2.95
N SER A 111 23.54 -9.67 -2.47
CA SER A 111 24.18 -10.99 -2.56
C SER A 111 24.32 -11.56 -3.97
N ARG A 112 23.42 -11.22 -4.91
CA ARG A 112 23.58 -11.59 -6.33
C ARG A 112 24.77 -10.92 -7.03
N HIS A 113 25.34 -9.88 -6.43
CA HIS A 113 26.56 -9.21 -6.91
C HIS A 113 27.85 -9.67 -6.20
N ASP A 114 27.76 -10.56 -5.20
CA ASP A 114 28.90 -10.94 -4.36
C ASP A 114 30.01 -11.70 -5.10
N ASP A 115 29.73 -12.28 -6.28
CA ASP A 115 30.78 -12.92 -7.11
C ASP A 115 31.06 -12.18 -8.42
N PHE A 116 30.87 -10.85 -8.44
CA PHE A 116 31.39 -10.06 -9.57
C PHE A 116 32.90 -10.22 -9.68
N GLU A 117 33.62 -10.22 -8.56
CA GLU A 117 35.07 -10.39 -8.54
C GLU A 117 35.49 -11.76 -9.11
N GLY A 118 34.84 -12.86 -8.72
CA GLY A 118 35.18 -14.19 -9.25
C GLY A 118 34.88 -14.29 -10.74
N VAL A 119 33.70 -13.84 -11.20
CA VAL A 119 33.35 -13.87 -12.62
C VAL A 119 34.24 -12.95 -13.46
N PHE A 120 34.63 -11.78 -12.92
CA PHE A 120 35.57 -10.87 -13.57
C PHE A 120 36.97 -11.50 -13.70
N ASN A 121 37.47 -12.13 -12.63
CA ASN A 121 38.76 -12.81 -12.61
C ASN A 121 38.79 -14.05 -13.52
N SER A 122 37.74 -14.87 -13.51
CA SER A 122 37.61 -15.98 -14.45
C SER A 122 37.62 -15.49 -15.89
N SER A 123 36.88 -14.42 -16.19
CA SER A 123 36.83 -13.83 -17.54
C SER A 123 38.17 -13.27 -17.99
N LEU A 124 38.94 -12.66 -17.08
CA LEU A 124 40.31 -12.21 -17.31
C LEU A 124 41.25 -13.37 -17.62
N ASN A 125 41.24 -14.42 -16.78
CA ASN A 125 42.12 -15.58 -16.94
C ASN A 125 41.87 -16.32 -18.26
N GLU A 126 40.60 -16.50 -18.65
CA GLU A 126 40.23 -17.12 -19.92
C GLU A 126 40.61 -16.28 -21.15
N SER A 127 40.60 -14.95 -21.00
CA SER A 127 40.79 -14.02 -22.11
C SER A 127 42.23 -13.53 -22.24
N SER A 128 43.08 -13.87 -21.27
CA SER A 128 44.48 -13.46 -21.19
C SER A 128 45.32 -14.11 -22.28
N THR A 129 46.06 -13.29 -23.02
CA THR A 129 47.09 -13.73 -23.96
C THR A 129 48.45 -13.86 -23.26
N SER A 130 49.51 -14.25 -23.96
CA SER A 130 50.86 -14.46 -23.42
C SER A 130 51.45 -13.25 -22.66
N ILE A 131 50.84 -12.06 -22.78
CA ILE A 131 51.27 -10.80 -22.14
C ILE A 131 50.27 -10.26 -21.10
N GLY A 132 49.16 -10.98 -20.88
CA GLY A 132 48.19 -10.73 -19.80
C GLY A 132 47.19 -9.59 -20.02
N TRP A 133 47.40 -8.71 -21.01
CA TRP A 133 46.47 -7.61 -21.29
C TRP A 133 45.20 -8.08 -21.98
N VAL A 134 44.05 -7.70 -21.41
CA VAL A 134 42.72 -7.99 -21.94
C VAL A 134 41.95 -6.69 -22.15
N PRO A 135 41.34 -6.47 -23.32
CA PRO A 135 40.51 -5.30 -23.53
C PRO A 135 39.19 -5.35 -22.72
N PHE A 136 38.71 -4.19 -22.26
CA PHE A 136 37.52 -4.10 -21.39
C PHE A 136 36.21 -4.47 -22.08
N ASP A 137 36.06 -4.23 -23.38
CA ASP A 137 34.87 -4.65 -24.16
C ASP A 137 34.66 -6.16 -24.10
N LYS A 138 35.75 -6.93 -24.29
CA LYS A 138 35.71 -8.38 -24.27
C LYS A 138 35.32 -8.95 -22.90
N ILE A 139 35.79 -8.33 -21.81
CA ILE A 139 35.42 -8.73 -20.45
C ILE A 139 33.99 -8.32 -20.17
N ARG A 140 33.60 -7.09 -20.55
CA ARG A 140 32.24 -6.59 -20.39
C ARG A 140 31.24 -7.53 -21.04
N GLU A 141 31.45 -7.92 -22.29
CA GLU A 141 30.54 -8.82 -23.02
C GLU A 141 30.31 -10.11 -22.24
N LYS A 142 31.38 -10.80 -21.85
CA LYS A 142 31.29 -12.04 -21.06
C LYS A 142 30.59 -11.85 -19.72
N VAL A 143 30.96 -10.82 -18.96
CA VAL A 143 30.43 -10.60 -17.61
C VAL A 143 28.97 -10.10 -17.66
N CYS A 144 28.63 -9.24 -18.62
CA CYS A 144 27.26 -8.80 -18.84
C CYS A 144 26.35 -9.93 -19.31
N GLU A 145 26.83 -10.82 -20.18
CA GLU A 145 26.07 -12.02 -20.60
C GLU A 145 25.88 -13.00 -19.44
N ASN A 146 26.92 -13.24 -18.64
CA ASN A 146 26.87 -14.19 -17.52
C ASN A 146 26.01 -13.71 -16.35
N GLN A 147 26.01 -12.40 -16.05
CA GLN A 147 25.32 -11.83 -14.88
C GLN A 147 24.12 -10.93 -15.23
N ASN A 148 23.73 -10.85 -16.51
CA ASN A 148 22.65 -9.99 -17.02
C ASN A 148 22.80 -8.52 -16.54
N LEU A 149 24.01 -7.97 -16.62
CA LEU A 149 24.35 -6.61 -16.19
C LEU A 149 24.23 -5.61 -17.34
N SER A 150 23.81 -4.38 -17.03
CA SER A 150 23.96 -3.28 -17.99
C SER A 150 25.43 -2.87 -18.13
N LYS A 151 25.76 -2.25 -19.27
CA LYS A 151 27.10 -1.73 -19.56
C LYS A 151 27.57 -0.74 -18.48
N GLU A 152 26.70 0.16 -18.05
CA GLU A 152 26.99 1.18 -17.03
C GLU A 152 27.30 0.53 -15.68
N LYS A 153 26.52 -0.49 -15.30
CA LYS A 153 26.70 -1.19 -14.03
C LYS A 153 27.99 -1.99 -14.00
N PHE A 154 28.34 -2.64 -15.11
CA PHE A 154 29.63 -3.34 -15.24
C PHE A 154 30.81 -2.41 -14.99
N TYR A 155 30.87 -1.23 -15.64
CA TYR A 155 32.00 -0.32 -15.43
C TYR A 155 32.05 0.27 -14.03
N GLN A 156 30.90 0.55 -13.42
CA GLN A 156 30.87 1.01 -12.02
C GLN A 156 31.48 -0.06 -11.10
N MET A 157 31.08 -1.32 -11.27
CA MET A 157 31.60 -2.43 -10.47
C MET A 157 33.08 -2.71 -10.76
N ALA A 158 33.51 -2.69 -12.03
CA ALA A 158 34.90 -2.87 -12.42
C ALA A 158 35.81 -1.74 -11.90
N THR A 159 35.34 -0.49 -11.95
CA THR A 159 36.04 0.67 -11.37
C THR A 159 36.24 0.47 -9.87
N ASN A 160 35.16 0.15 -9.15
CA ASN A 160 35.21 -0.08 -7.70
C ASN A 160 36.13 -1.25 -7.33
N LEU A 161 36.09 -2.35 -8.09
CA LEU A 161 36.93 -3.54 -7.88
C LEU A 161 38.42 -3.21 -8.03
N ILE A 162 38.79 -2.49 -9.09
CA ILE A 162 40.18 -2.12 -9.39
C ILE A 162 40.70 -1.05 -8.43
N GLU A 163 39.84 -0.11 -8.00
CA GLU A 163 40.18 0.88 -6.97
C GLU A 163 40.46 0.25 -5.62
N ASN A 164 39.67 -0.76 -5.24
CA ASN A 164 39.85 -1.43 -3.95
C ASN A 164 40.99 -2.46 -3.94
N HIS A 165 41.50 -2.86 -5.12
CA HIS A 165 42.56 -3.86 -5.27
C HIS A 165 43.65 -3.43 -6.26
N HIS A 166 44.20 -2.23 -6.05
CA HIS A 166 45.26 -1.66 -6.89
C HIS A 166 46.55 -2.50 -6.98
N ASP A 167 46.74 -3.42 -6.04
CA ASP A 167 47.85 -4.36 -5.97
C ASP A 167 47.68 -5.58 -6.88
N ARG A 168 46.45 -5.85 -7.34
CA ARG A 168 46.11 -7.04 -8.15
C ARG A 168 45.80 -6.72 -9.60
N TYR A 169 45.43 -5.48 -9.91
CA TYR A 169 45.05 -5.11 -11.28
C TYR A 169 45.90 -3.96 -11.80
N GLU A 170 46.42 -4.12 -13.02
CA GLU A 170 46.95 -3.00 -13.79
C GLU A 170 46.02 -2.62 -14.92
N ILE A 171 45.98 -1.32 -15.22
CA ILE A 171 45.17 -0.75 -16.28
C ILE A 171 46.04 0.07 -17.23
N SER A 172 45.71 0.01 -18.53
CA SER A 172 46.45 0.72 -19.58
C SER A 172 45.50 1.52 -20.48
N SER A 173 45.98 2.69 -20.92
CA SER A 173 45.25 3.57 -21.83
C SER A 173 45.27 3.04 -23.27
N GLY A 174 44.20 3.33 -24.02
CA GLY A 174 43.95 2.77 -25.35
C GLY A 174 42.77 1.79 -25.37
N GLY A 175 42.33 1.37 -26.55
CA GLY A 175 41.13 0.53 -26.74
C GLY A 175 39.91 1.32 -27.22
N GLN A 176 38.84 0.62 -27.61
CA GLN A 176 37.60 1.26 -28.10
C GLN A 176 36.67 1.72 -26.96
N GLU A 177 36.72 1.05 -25.80
CA GLU A 177 36.00 1.43 -24.58
C GLU A 177 36.81 1.05 -23.33
N GLY A 178 36.41 1.57 -22.17
CA GLY A 178 37.14 1.33 -20.92
C GLY A 178 36.57 2.07 -19.72
N ILE A 179 37.25 1.96 -18.59
CA ILE A 179 36.92 2.69 -17.36
C ILE A 179 37.64 4.05 -17.32
N VAL A 180 37.04 5.04 -16.66
CA VAL A 180 37.65 6.36 -16.47
C VAL A 180 38.27 6.42 -15.09
N MET A 181 39.59 6.56 -15.03
CA MET A 181 40.36 6.61 -13.79
C MET A 181 41.28 7.81 -13.82
N ARG A 182 41.20 8.68 -12.81
CA ARG A 182 42.02 9.91 -12.70
C ARG A 182 41.93 10.79 -13.97
N GLY A 183 40.76 10.83 -14.61
CA GLY A 183 40.50 11.62 -15.82
C GLY A 183 40.99 10.99 -17.13
N LEU A 184 41.51 9.77 -17.11
CA LEU A 184 41.99 9.04 -18.30
C LEU A 184 41.13 7.79 -18.55
N VAL A 185 40.84 7.52 -19.83
CA VAL A 185 40.16 6.28 -20.25
C VAL A 185 41.20 5.15 -20.36
N HIS A 186 40.96 4.07 -19.62
CA HIS A 186 41.78 2.85 -19.64
C HIS A 186 40.95 1.72 -20.24
N GLY A 187 41.30 1.28 -21.44
CA GLY A 187 40.56 0.24 -22.17
C GLY A 187 41.19 -1.14 -22.12
N TYR A 188 42.29 -1.31 -21.38
CA TYR A 188 42.88 -2.62 -21.10
C TYR A 188 43.11 -2.82 -19.61
N VAL A 189 42.96 -4.07 -19.16
CA VAL A 189 43.20 -4.52 -17.79
C VAL A 189 43.97 -5.83 -17.82
N ARG A 190 44.82 -6.05 -16.81
CA ARG A 190 45.46 -7.34 -16.53
C ARG A 190 45.47 -7.62 -15.02
N ASN A 191 45.48 -8.89 -14.68
CA ASN A 191 45.72 -9.37 -13.32
C ASN A 191 47.25 -9.57 -13.13
N ILE A 192 47.80 -9.19 -11.98
CA ILE A 192 49.24 -9.27 -11.64
C ILE A 192 49.55 -10.55 -10.87
#